data_AF-A0A553K843-F1
#
_entry.id   AF-A0A553K843-F1
#
_cell.length_a   1.000
_cell.length_b   1.000
_cell.length_c   1.000
_cell.angle_alpha   90.00
_cell.angle_beta   90.00
_cell.angle_gamma   90.00
#
_symmetry.space_group_name_H-M   'P 1'
#
loop_
_entity.id
_entity.type
_entity.pdbx_description
1 polymer ?
#
loop_
_entity_poly.entity_id
_entity_poly.type
_entity_poly.pdbx_seq_one_letter_code
_entity_poly.pdbx_strand_id
1 'polypeptide(L)'
;GMDPDAKKFNMIFTKATSCIVAANSPVVKPRHVRFLDYEIELGLILKRDITSRQRITDANLHDYVAATVIVNDYSARDVQIPQMQFYKGKSFRTFGPVGPYLCMLEAHDIPKLRGLDLTLTVNGQVRQKDSTAN
;
A
#
# COMPACT_ATOMS: atom_id res chain seq x y z
N GLY A 1 -11.43 17.47 -1.96
CA GLY A 1 -10.18 16.99 -1.34
C GLY A 1 -9.03 17.83 -1.84
N MET A 2 -7.81 17.62 -1.35
CA MET A 2 -6.61 18.19 -1.98
C MET A 2 -6.44 17.58 -3.37
N ASP A 3 -6.07 18.40 -4.35
CA ASP A 3 -5.65 17.96 -5.67
C ASP A 3 -4.32 17.20 -5.55
N PRO A 4 -4.27 15.89 -5.88
CA PRO A 4 -3.04 15.11 -5.84
C PRO A 4 -1.99 15.64 -6.83
N ASP A 5 -2.39 16.18 -7.98
CA ASP A 5 -1.50 16.66 -9.04
C ASP A 5 -0.80 17.98 -8.67
N ALA A 6 -1.35 18.70 -7.69
CA ALA A 6 -0.74 19.91 -7.15
C ALA A 6 0.50 19.64 -6.27
N LYS A 7 0.75 18.38 -5.86
CA LYS A 7 1.87 18.04 -4.98
C LYS A 7 3.18 17.95 -5.76
N LYS A 8 4.20 18.66 -5.29
CA LYS A 8 5.56 18.66 -5.87
C LYS A 8 6.53 17.71 -5.16
N PHE A 9 6.04 16.85 -4.27
CA PHE A 9 6.85 15.96 -3.45
C PHE A 9 6.12 14.65 -3.15
N ASN A 10 6.89 13.61 -2.85
CA ASN A 10 6.36 12.32 -2.42
C ASN A 10 6.06 12.35 -0.92
N MET A 11 4.86 11.93 -0.54
CA MET A 11 4.49 11.77 0.87
C MET A 11 4.88 10.38 1.34
N ILE A 12 5.76 10.31 2.33
CA ILE A 12 6.27 9.04 2.87
C ILE A 12 5.88 8.94 4.34
N PHE A 13 5.32 7.80 4.72
CA PHE A 13 5.01 7.44 6.10
C PHE A 13 5.19 5.93 6.29
N THR A 14 5.13 5.48 7.54
CA THR A 14 5.22 4.05 7.88
C THR A 14 3.96 3.59 8.61
N LYS A 15 3.77 2.28 8.63
CA LYS A 15 2.82 1.59 9.52
C LYS A 15 3.61 0.75 10.52
N ALA A 16 3.09 0.59 11.72
CA ALA A 16 3.71 -0.29 12.71
C ALA A 16 3.76 -1.73 12.18
N THR A 17 4.89 -2.42 12.35
CA THR A 17 5.03 -3.83 11.95
C THR A 17 3.98 -4.73 12.62
N SER A 18 3.54 -4.38 13.82
CA SER A 18 2.48 -5.08 14.56
C SER A 18 1.09 -5.03 13.92
N CYS A 19 0.86 -4.19 12.90
CA CYS A 19 -0.41 -4.16 12.18
C CYS A 19 -0.52 -5.19 11.06
N ILE A 20 0.61 -5.79 10.66
CA ILE A 20 0.69 -6.72 9.53
C ILE A 20 -0.03 -8.03 9.87
N VAL A 21 -0.90 -8.47 8.96
CA VAL A 21 -1.65 -9.72 9.05
C VAL A 21 -1.81 -10.36 7.66
N ALA A 22 -2.24 -11.62 7.59
CA ALA A 22 -2.54 -12.26 6.30
C ALA A 22 -3.73 -11.58 5.61
N ALA A 23 -3.75 -11.59 4.27
CA ALA A 23 -4.75 -10.88 3.45
C ALA A 23 -6.22 -11.17 3.78
N ASN A 24 -6.53 -12.39 4.23
CA ASN A 24 -7.88 -12.83 4.60
C ASN A 24 -8.17 -12.70 6.11
N SER A 25 -7.31 -12.05 6.87
CA SER A 25 -7.52 -11.86 8.31
C SER A 25 -8.69 -10.92 8.57
N PRO A 26 -9.47 -11.13 9.64
CA PRO A 26 -10.52 -10.20 10.01
C PRO A 26 -9.95 -8.84 10.38
N VAL A 27 -10.58 -7.76 9.91
CA VAL A 27 -10.27 -6.40 10.36
C VAL A 27 -10.93 -6.13 11.71
N VAL A 28 -10.13 -5.74 12.70
CA VAL A 28 -10.59 -5.37 14.04
C VAL A 28 -10.63 -3.86 14.15
N LYS A 29 -11.82 -3.28 13.97
CA LYS A 29 -12.04 -1.84 14.15
C LYS A 29 -12.05 -1.47 15.64
N PRO A 30 -11.13 -0.61 16.13
CA PRO A 30 -11.20 -0.14 17.51
C PRO A 30 -12.53 0.56 17.80
N ARG A 31 -13.05 0.42 19.03
CA ARG A 31 -14.38 0.94 19.40
C ARG A 31 -14.54 2.45 19.17
N HIS A 32 -13.48 3.21 19.38
CA HIS A 32 -13.49 4.67 19.22
C HIS A 32 -13.34 5.13 17.76
N VAL A 33 -12.94 4.24 16.84
CA VAL A 33 -12.80 4.58 15.42
C VAL A 33 -14.18 4.58 14.78
N ARG A 34 -14.58 5.74 14.28
CA ARG A 34 -15.87 5.96 13.61
C ARG A 34 -15.74 5.91 12.10
N PHE A 35 -14.60 6.33 11.55
CA PHE A 35 -14.37 6.39 10.10
C PHE A 35 -13.20 5.50 9.72
N LEU A 36 -13.48 4.19 9.64
CA LEU A 36 -12.56 3.22 9.05
C LEU A 36 -12.70 3.25 7.53
N ASP A 37 -11.57 3.34 6.86
CA ASP A 37 -11.47 3.40 5.41
C ASP A 37 -10.48 2.35 4.90
N TYR A 38 -10.65 1.97 3.63
CA TYR A 38 -9.85 0.96 2.93
C TYR A 38 -9.15 1.59 1.73
N GLU A 39 -7.98 1.07 1.39
CA GLU A 39 -7.15 1.56 0.29
C GLU A 39 -6.44 0.34 -0.33
N ILE A 40 -6.84 -0.08 -1.54
CA ILE A 40 -6.06 -1.11 -2.26
C ILE A 40 -4.75 -0.51 -2.76
N GLU A 41 -3.65 -1.18 -2.46
CA GLU A 41 -2.31 -0.75 -2.80
C GLU A 41 -1.51 -1.89 -3.41
N LEU A 42 -0.63 -1.55 -4.36
CA LEU A 42 0.41 -2.46 -4.83
C LEU A 42 1.62 -2.38 -3.90
N GLY A 43 1.89 -3.46 -3.17
CA GLY A 43 3.09 -3.61 -2.37
C GLY A 43 4.28 -4.07 -3.22
N LEU A 44 5.44 -3.47 -2.98
CA LEU A 44 6.73 -3.93 -3.53
C LEU A 44 7.56 -4.55 -2.42
N ILE A 45 8.09 -5.75 -2.66
CA ILE A 45 9.01 -6.43 -1.75
C ILE A 45 10.44 -6.22 -2.26
N LEU A 46 11.26 -5.62 -1.42
CA LEU A 46 12.65 -5.33 -1.77
C LEU A 46 13.51 -6.60 -1.69
N LYS A 47 14.38 -6.76 -2.69
CA LYS A 47 15.32 -7.88 -2.84
C LYS A 47 16.61 -7.67 -2.05
N ARG A 48 16.97 -6.41 -1.80
CA ARG A 48 18.23 -6.01 -1.17
C ARG A 48 18.03 -4.74 -0.37
N ASP A 49 18.92 -4.53 0.61
CA ASP A 49 18.97 -3.27 1.34
C ASP A 49 19.49 -2.13 0.46
N ILE A 50 18.91 -0.94 0.65
CA ILE A 50 19.35 0.30 0.01
C ILE A 50 19.99 1.18 1.09
N THR A 51 21.30 1.05 1.27
CA THR A 51 22.05 1.70 2.36
C THR A 51 22.73 3.01 1.96
N SER A 52 22.72 3.34 0.67
CA SER A 52 23.28 4.57 0.12
C SER A 52 22.41 5.09 -1.01
N ARG A 53 22.69 6.32 -1.47
CA ARG A 53 22.00 6.90 -2.63
C ARG A 53 22.18 6.01 -3.85
N GLN A 54 21.06 5.64 -4.49
CA GLN A 54 21.03 4.86 -5.73
C GLN A 54 20.34 5.64 -6.84
N ARG A 55 20.76 5.39 -8.09
CA ARG A 55 20.01 5.81 -9.28
C ARG A 55 19.25 4.60 -9.82
N ILE A 56 17.96 4.56 -9.52
CA ILE A 56 17.07 3.49 -9.96
C ILE A 56 16.40 3.93 -11.26
N THR A 57 16.45 3.06 -12.27
CA THR A 57 15.85 3.23 -13.60
C THR A 57 15.04 1.99 -13.94
N ASP A 58 14.17 2.04 -14.94
CA ASP A 58 13.40 0.86 -15.36
C ASP A 58 14.33 -0.30 -15.78
N ALA A 59 15.51 0.02 -16.33
CA ALA A 59 16.51 -0.97 -16.72
C ALA A 59 17.11 -1.74 -15.53
N ASN A 60 17.19 -1.14 -14.34
CA ASN A 60 17.76 -1.78 -13.15
C ASN A 60 16.74 -1.99 -12.03
N LEU A 61 15.46 -1.71 -12.20
CA LEU A 61 14.49 -1.86 -11.10
C LEU A 61 14.37 -3.32 -10.61
N HIS A 62 14.52 -4.29 -11.51
CA HIS A 62 14.52 -5.74 -11.20
C HIS A 62 15.63 -6.17 -10.24
N ASP A 63 16.69 -5.38 -10.14
CA ASP A 63 17.76 -5.60 -9.17
C ASP A 63 17.27 -5.36 -7.74
N TYR A 64 16.31 -4.45 -7.55
CA TYR A 64 15.87 -3.98 -6.24
C TYR A 64 14.54 -4.58 -5.80
N VAL A 65 13.66 -4.95 -6.73
CA VAL A 65 12.34 -5.51 -6.42
C VAL A 65 12.36 -7.02 -6.64
N ALA A 66 12.07 -7.80 -5.61
CA ALA A 66 11.99 -9.26 -5.68
C ALA A 66 10.60 -9.73 -6.10
N ALA A 67 9.57 -9.04 -5.61
CA ALA A 67 8.20 -9.48 -5.75
C ALA A 67 7.22 -8.31 -5.58
N THR A 68 5.98 -8.55 -5.96
CA THR A 68 4.85 -7.69 -5.64
C THR A 68 3.78 -8.45 -4.86
N VAL A 69 2.96 -7.71 -4.11
CA VAL A 69 1.91 -8.23 -3.26
C VAL A 69 0.76 -7.24 -3.21
N ILE A 70 -0.46 -7.69 -2.91
CA ILE A 70 -1.58 -6.78 -2.63
C ILE A 70 -1.55 -6.40 -1.15
N VAL A 71 -1.80 -5.12 -0.88
CA VAL A 71 -1.93 -4.58 0.48
C VAL A 71 -3.27 -3.84 0.57
N ASN A 72 -3.92 -3.91 1.74
CA ASN A 72 -4.99 -2.95 2.07
C ASN A 72 -4.48 -1.99 3.14
N ASP A 73 -4.32 -0.72 2.82
CA ASP A 73 -3.87 0.31 3.77
C ASP A 73 -5.05 0.87 4.57
N TYR A 74 -5.57 0.05 5.50
CA TYR A 74 -6.67 0.48 6.35
C TYR A 74 -6.30 1.72 7.17
N SER A 75 -7.24 2.66 7.22
CA SER A 75 -7.04 3.98 7.81
C SER A 75 -8.21 4.38 8.69
N ALA A 76 -7.94 4.69 9.96
CA ALA A 76 -8.90 5.38 10.82
C ALA A 76 -8.85 6.89 10.55
N ARG A 77 -9.69 7.38 9.62
CA ARG A 77 -9.65 8.78 9.15
C ARG A 77 -9.95 9.80 10.23
N ASP A 78 -10.83 9.45 11.17
CA ASP A 78 -11.16 10.28 12.33
C ASP A 78 -10.02 10.35 13.37
N VAL A 79 -9.01 9.48 13.26
CA VAL A 79 -7.77 9.55 14.03
C VAL A 79 -6.66 10.24 13.24
N GLN A 80 -6.50 9.87 11.96
CA GLN A 80 -5.45 10.33 11.05
C GLN A 80 -5.55 11.84 10.80
N ILE A 81 -6.72 12.33 10.38
CA ILE A 81 -6.88 13.71 9.91
C ILE A 81 -6.66 14.72 11.05
N PRO A 82 -7.30 14.58 12.24
CA PRO A 82 -7.15 15.59 13.30
C PRO A 82 -5.75 15.63 13.92
N GLN A 83 -4.99 14.54 13.84
CA GLN A 83 -3.63 14.47 14.40
C GLN A 83 -2.56 14.93 13.42
N MET A 84 -2.92 15.21 12.17
CA MET A 84 -1.99 15.64 11.11
C MET A 84 -0.82 14.67 10.91
N GLN A 85 -0.98 13.42 11.32
CA GLN A 85 0.03 12.36 11.27
C GLN A 85 -0.64 11.04 10.89
N PHE A 86 0.03 10.28 10.02
CA PHE A 86 -0.54 9.06 9.42
C PHE A 86 -0.36 7.83 10.30
N TYR A 87 0.77 7.76 11.03
CA TYR A 87 1.23 6.54 11.69
C TYR A 87 0.16 5.88 12.56
N LYS A 88 -0.39 6.59 13.56
CA LYS A 88 -1.37 6.01 14.49
C LYS A 88 -2.63 5.54 13.80
N GLY A 89 -3.22 6.39 12.94
CA GLY A 89 -4.47 6.09 12.24
C GLY A 89 -4.36 4.88 11.30
N LYS A 90 -3.15 4.59 10.82
CA LYS A 90 -2.85 3.47 9.92
C LYS A 90 -2.21 2.26 10.61
N SER A 91 -1.97 2.27 11.92
CA SER A 91 -1.14 1.25 12.60
C SER A 91 -1.85 0.41 13.66
N PHE A 92 -3.18 0.49 13.78
CA PHE A 92 -3.91 -0.42 14.66
C PHE A 92 -3.69 -1.88 14.24
N ARG A 93 -3.74 -2.82 15.19
CA ARG A 93 -3.64 -4.25 14.86
C ARG A 93 -4.63 -4.60 13.75
N THR A 94 -4.23 -5.45 12.81
CA THR A 94 -5.00 -5.85 11.60
C THR A 94 -5.17 -4.79 10.52
N PHE A 95 -4.61 -3.58 10.67
CA PHE A 95 -4.75 -2.52 9.65
C PHE A 95 -3.77 -2.66 8.47
N GLY A 96 -2.93 -3.69 8.44
CA GLY A 96 -2.04 -3.97 7.31
C GLY A 96 -2.16 -5.41 6.80
N PRO A 97 -3.31 -5.85 6.28
CA PRO A 97 -3.37 -7.12 5.58
C PRO A 97 -2.48 -7.11 4.32
N VAL A 98 -1.70 -8.18 4.15
CA VAL A 98 -0.76 -8.36 3.03
C VAL A 98 -0.95 -9.77 2.45
N GLY A 99 -0.93 -9.89 1.11
CA GLY A 99 -1.04 -11.17 0.41
C GLY A 99 -2.22 -11.21 -0.57
N PRO A 100 -2.87 -12.36 -0.80
CA PRO A 100 -2.52 -13.68 -0.27
C PRO A 100 -1.28 -14.27 -0.94
N TYR A 101 -0.93 -13.78 -2.13
CA TYR A 101 0.21 -14.28 -2.89
C TYR A 101 1.35 -13.27 -2.87
N LEU A 102 2.56 -13.81 -2.75
CA LEU A 102 3.79 -13.12 -3.09
C LEU A 102 4.10 -13.46 -4.55
N CYS A 103 3.92 -12.49 -5.44
CA CYS A 103 4.18 -12.67 -6.87
C CYS A 103 5.65 -12.34 -7.15
N MET A 104 6.47 -13.36 -7.37
CA MET A 104 7.88 -13.19 -7.72
C MET A 104 8.01 -12.52 -9.09
N LEU A 105 8.96 -11.61 -9.22
CA LEU A 105 9.19 -10.86 -10.45
C LEU A 105 10.58 -11.17 -11.01
N GLU A 106 10.62 -11.45 -12.30
CA GLU A 106 11.85 -11.50 -13.07
C GLU A 106 12.08 -10.18 -13.82
N ALA A 107 13.26 -10.00 -14.41
CA ALA A 107 13.61 -8.77 -15.12
C ALA A 107 12.60 -8.38 -16.21
N HIS A 108 12.03 -9.38 -16.92
CA HIS A 108 11.05 -9.17 -17.97
C HIS A 108 9.64 -8.85 -17.47
N ASP A 109 9.36 -9.01 -16.17
CA ASP A 109 8.07 -8.69 -15.56
C ASP A 109 7.97 -7.24 -15.12
N ILE A 110 9.10 -6.57 -14.88
CA ILE A 110 9.14 -5.19 -14.38
C ILE A 110 8.27 -4.21 -15.19
N PRO A 111 8.26 -4.22 -16.54
CA PRO A 111 7.39 -3.32 -17.30
C PRO A 111 5.90 -3.49 -16.97
N LYS A 112 5.46 -4.69 -16.54
CA LYS A 112 4.06 -4.97 -16.20
C LYS A 112 3.58 -4.20 -14.97
N LEU A 113 4.48 -3.80 -14.06
CA LEU A 113 4.14 -3.02 -12.86
C LEU A 113 3.49 -1.67 -13.18
N ARG A 114 3.66 -1.17 -14.41
CA ARG A 114 3.12 0.11 -14.90
C ARG A 114 1.74 0.00 -15.55
N GLY A 115 1.11 -1.16 -15.52
CA GLY A 115 -0.17 -1.40 -16.17
C GLY A 115 -1.00 -2.47 -15.47
N LEU A 116 -0.92 -2.53 -14.14
CA LEU A 116 -1.73 -3.45 -13.34
C LEU A 116 -3.05 -2.78 -12.99
N ASP A 117 -4.14 -3.49 -13.21
CA ASP A 117 -5.46 -3.07 -12.75
C ASP A 117 -5.67 -3.50 -11.29
N LEU A 118 -6.01 -2.53 -10.45
CA LEU A 118 -6.32 -2.71 -9.03
C LEU A 118 -7.82 -2.52 -8.82
N THR A 119 -8.47 -3.50 -8.21
CA THR A 119 -9.90 -3.43 -7.89
C THR A 119 -10.14 -3.82 -6.44
N LEU A 120 -10.83 -2.94 -5.71
CA LEU A 120 -11.31 -3.20 -4.36
C LEU A 120 -12.83 -3.28 -4.36
N THR A 121 -13.36 -4.34 -3.75
CA THR A 121 -14.80 -4.51 -3.53
C THR A 121 -15.13 -4.60 -2.05
N VAL A 122 -16.32 -4.13 -1.68
CA VAL A 122 -16.91 -4.30 -0.35
C VAL A 122 -18.32 -4.83 -0.53
N ASN A 123 -18.61 -5.99 0.03
CA ASN A 123 -19.89 -6.70 -0.13
C ASN A 123 -20.29 -6.84 -1.62
N GLY A 124 -19.32 -7.19 -2.47
CA GLY A 124 -19.52 -7.36 -3.91
C GLY A 124 -19.63 -6.05 -4.72
N GLN A 125 -19.66 -4.89 -4.08
CA GLN A 125 -19.72 -3.61 -4.78
C GLN A 125 -18.31 -3.04 -4.98
N VAL A 126 -17.98 -2.63 -6.21
CA VAL A 126 -16.71 -1.95 -6.51
C VAL A 126 -16.66 -0.61 -5.77
N ARG A 127 -15.57 -0.38 -5.04
CA ARG A 127 -15.34 0.85 -4.29
C ARG A 127 -14.11 1.61 -4.78
N GLN A 128 -13.12 0.89 -5.29
CA GLN A 128 -11.99 1.46 -6.03
C GLN A 128 -11.73 0.57 -7.24
N LYS A 129 -11.44 1.22 -8.38
CA LYS A 129 -10.98 0.57 -9.60
C LYS A 129 -10.05 1.54 -10.30
N ASP A 130 -8.79 1.18 -10.38
CA ASP A 130 -7.73 2.04 -10.90
C ASP A 130 -6.62 1.23 -11.57
N SER A 131 -5.71 1.91 -12.25
CA SER A 131 -4.54 1.31 -12.90
C SER A 131 -3.25 1.94 -12.38
N THR A 132 -2.21 1.14 -12.23
CA THR A 132 -0.86 1.63 -11.88
C THR A 132 -0.19 2.43 -13.01
N ALA A 133 -0.88 2.63 -14.13
CA ALA A 133 -0.48 3.51 -15.22
C ALA A 133 -0.81 4.99 -14.98
N ASN A 134 -1.71 5.29 -14.03
CA ASN A 134 -2.14 6.65 -13.69
C ASN A 134 -1.05 7.49 -13.01
#